data_AF-A0A8T5TPB4-F1
#
_entry.id   AF-A0A8T5TPB4-F1
#
_cell.length_a   1.000
_cell.length_b   1.000
_cell.length_c   1.000
_cell.angle_alpha   90.00
_cell.angle_beta   90.00
_cell.angle_gamma   90.00
#
_symmetry.space_group_name_H-M   'P 1'
#
loop_
_entity.id
_entity.type
_entity.pdbx_description
1 polymer ?
#
loop_
_entity_poly.entity_id
_entity_poly.type
_entity_poly.pdbx_seq_one_letter_code
_entity_poly.pdbx_strand_id
1 'polypeptide(L)'
;MIQFALGIMGCGKTLYTVLYAMRWLSLNPDCKIYANLHINLPNAVYTPYMYMPYNKLGKCLIICDDFYTLANLKGFITVMVNMSRKNDITIILTAQYYTMIPPAIRKISQYEVQCQYDKNSDILLFGLIDLDGVIDFNYVKDAVKLAKDIYNTNEIVSIPTLKDIAREIIKYSDSERDYDINLELYSNSESKRNTMKKIIRELQI
;
A
#
# COMPACT_ATOMS: atom_id res chain seq x y z
N MET A 1 8.12 -1.78 10.21
CA MET A 1 7.50 -0.51 10.64
C MET A 1 6.16 -0.32 9.94
N ILE A 2 5.11 0.16 10.63
CA ILE A 2 3.81 0.47 10.01
C ILE A 2 3.44 1.92 10.31
N GLN A 3 3.00 2.65 9.29
CA GLN A 3 2.59 4.04 9.37
C GLN A 3 1.20 4.23 8.74
N PHE A 4 0.35 5.04 9.35
CA PHE A 4 -0.92 5.48 8.77
C PHE A 4 -0.82 6.92 8.31
N ALA A 5 -0.82 7.17 7.00
CA ALA A 5 -0.87 8.52 6.43
C ALA A 5 -2.33 8.94 6.19
N LEU A 6 -2.79 9.92 6.94
CA LEU A 6 -4.20 10.30 7.03
C LEU A 6 -4.42 11.76 6.65
N GLY A 7 -5.66 12.06 6.27
CA GLY A 7 -6.11 13.41 5.95
C GLY A 7 -7.08 13.44 4.76
N ILE A 8 -7.68 14.61 4.53
CA ILE A 8 -8.70 14.79 3.48
C ILE A 8 -8.15 14.57 2.06
N MET A 9 -9.04 14.47 1.07
CA MET A 9 -8.65 14.41 -0.34
C MET A 9 -7.79 15.64 -0.71
N GLY A 10 -6.68 15.41 -1.40
CA GLY A 10 -5.78 16.48 -1.85
C GLY A 10 -4.85 17.07 -0.78
N CYS A 11 -4.81 16.53 0.45
CA CYS A 11 -3.92 17.03 1.51
C CYS A 11 -2.45 16.59 1.37
N GLY A 12 -2.09 15.84 0.32
CA GLY A 12 -0.71 15.42 0.06
C GLY A 12 -0.31 14.06 0.62
N LYS A 13 -1.24 13.15 0.94
CA LYS A 13 -0.90 11.76 1.35
C LYS A 13 -0.08 11.02 0.30
N THR A 14 -0.54 10.98 -0.94
CA THR A 14 0.20 10.32 -2.04
C THR A 14 1.54 11.02 -2.31
N LEU A 15 1.59 12.34 -2.15
CA LEU A 15 2.84 13.10 -2.27
C LEU A 15 3.84 12.71 -1.17
N TYR A 16 3.36 12.59 0.08
CA TYR A 16 4.14 12.09 1.21
C TYR A 16 4.67 10.69 0.95
N THR A 17 3.84 9.74 0.50
CA THR A 17 4.28 8.35 0.28
C THR A 17 5.34 8.25 -0.81
N VAL A 18 5.23 9.03 -1.88
CA VAL A 18 6.21 9.08 -2.96
C VAL A 18 7.54 9.69 -2.49
N LEU A 19 7.50 10.83 -1.80
CA LEU A 19 8.71 11.45 -1.24
C LEU A 19 9.38 10.55 -0.21
N TYR A 20 8.58 9.86 0.60
CA TYR A 20 9.08 8.84 1.51
C TYR A 20 9.75 7.69 0.75
N ALA A 21 9.13 7.20 -0.33
CA ALA A 21 9.67 6.13 -1.17
C ALA A 21 11.05 6.50 -1.73
N MET A 22 11.21 7.73 -2.22
CA MET A 22 12.51 8.25 -2.67
C MET A 22 13.55 8.23 -1.55
N ARG A 23 13.19 8.77 -0.38
CA ARG A 23 14.10 8.81 0.77
C ARG A 23 14.47 7.41 1.22
N TRP A 24 13.49 6.51 1.30
CA TRP A 24 13.71 5.14 1.70
C TRP A 24 14.62 4.40 0.73
N LEU A 25 14.43 4.57 -0.59
CA LEU A 25 15.29 3.98 -1.61
C LEU A 25 16.73 4.50 -1.50
N SER A 26 16.91 5.80 -1.23
CA SER A 26 18.26 6.37 -1.03
C SER A 26 19.01 5.73 0.15
N LEU A 27 18.27 5.24 1.15
CA LEU A 27 18.81 4.56 2.32
C LEU A 27 18.90 3.03 2.13
N ASN A 28 18.15 2.48 1.18
CA ASN A 28 18.00 1.04 0.94
C ASN A 28 17.98 0.75 -0.58
N PRO A 29 19.10 1.00 -1.29
CA PRO A 29 19.11 1.02 -2.76
C PRO A 29 18.74 -0.31 -3.42
N ASP A 30 18.99 -1.43 -2.74
CA ASP A 30 18.73 -2.78 -3.27
C ASP A 30 17.34 -3.33 -2.92
N CYS A 31 16.55 -2.59 -2.14
CA CYS A 31 15.30 -3.08 -1.62
C CYS A 31 14.11 -2.69 -2.53
N LYS A 32 13.13 -3.58 -2.64
CA LYS A 32 11.94 -3.39 -3.49
C LYS A 32 10.93 -2.43 -2.86
N ILE A 33 10.20 -1.72 -3.71
CA ILE A 33 9.06 -0.88 -3.33
C ILE A 33 7.81 -1.46 -4.01
N TYR A 34 6.86 -1.96 -3.24
CA TYR A 34 5.59 -2.46 -3.75
C TYR A 34 4.51 -1.40 -3.54
N ALA A 35 3.77 -1.02 -4.58
CA ALA A 35 2.72 -0.01 -4.47
C ALA A 35 1.54 -0.31 -5.39
N ASN A 36 0.32 0.00 -4.95
CA ASN A 36 -0.89 -0.06 -5.79
C ASN A 36 -1.10 1.19 -6.66
N LEU A 37 -0.10 2.06 -6.73
CA LEU A 37 -0.01 3.19 -7.64
C LEU A 37 1.29 3.07 -8.43
N HIS A 38 1.32 3.59 -9.65
CA HIS A 38 2.55 3.55 -10.43
C HIS A 38 3.55 4.57 -9.91
N ILE A 39 4.72 4.08 -9.51
CA ILE A 39 5.86 4.85 -9.03
C ILE A 39 7.04 4.59 -9.97
N ASN A 40 7.51 5.64 -10.62
CA ASN A 40 8.66 5.65 -11.51
C ASN A 40 9.96 5.81 -10.70
N LEU A 41 10.24 4.84 -9.83
CA LEU A 41 11.50 4.71 -9.11
C LEU A 41 12.19 3.38 -9.46
N PRO A 42 13.52 3.32 -9.38
CA PRO A 42 14.23 2.04 -9.42
C PRO A 42 13.66 1.08 -8.36
N ASN A 43 13.48 -0.19 -8.73
CA ASN A 43 12.95 -1.24 -7.86
C ASN A 43 11.49 -1.07 -7.41
N ALA A 44 10.76 -0.09 -7.93
CA ALA A 44 9.32 0.01 -7.75
C ALA A 44 8.58 -1.03 -8.60
N VAL A 45 7.63 -1.72 -7.96
CA VAL A 45 6.80 -2.75 -8.58
C VAL A 45 5.34 -2.37 -8.34
N TYR A 46 4.65 -2.01 -9.42
CA TYR A 46 3.21 -1.84 -9.38
C TYR A 46 2.56 -3.17 -9.01
N THR A 47 1.90 -3.19 -7.85
CA THR A 47 1.31 -4.38 -7.25
C THR A 47 0.03 -3.98 -6.52
N PRO A 48 -1.13 -4.13 -7.17
CA PRO A 48 -2.40 -4.12 -6.45
C PRO A 48 -2.33 -5.10 -5.28
N TYR A 49 -2.88 -4.72 -4.13
CA TYR A 49 -2.63 -5.41 -2.85
C TYR A 49 -2.88 -6.91 -2.87
N MET A 50 -3.95 -7.29 -3.56
CA MET A 50 -4.42 -8.64 -3.78
C MET A 50 -3.48 -9.52 -4.61
N TYR A 51 -2.38 -8.95 -5.11
CA TYR A 51 -1.38 -9.62 -5.96
C TYR A 51 0.02 -9.58 -5.35
N MET A 52 0.15 -9.32 -4.05
CA MET A 52 1.47 -9.31 -3.41
C MET A 52 2.02 -10.72 -3.20
N PRO A 53 3.31 -10.97 -3.46
CA PRO A 53 3.95 -12.27 -3.23
C PRO A 53 4.34 -12.41 -1.75
N TYR A 54 3.33 -12.51 -0.88
CA TYR A 54 3.48 -12.45 0.58
C TYR A 54 4.54 -13.41 1.15
N ASN A 55 4.66 -14.60 0.57
CA ASN A 55 5.59 -15.66 0.97
C ASN A 55 7.08 -15.36 0.64
N LYS A 56 7.34 -14.39 -0.24
CA LYS A 56 8.68 -14.04 -0.79
C LYS A 56 9.13 -12.64 -0.40
N LEU A 57 8.37 -11.94 0.45
CA LEU A 57 8.73 -10.61 0.89
C LEU A 57 9.96 -10.66 1.82
N GLY A 58 11.07 -10.11 1.34
CA GLY A 58 12.21 -9.75 2.18
C GLY A 58 12.08 -8.31 2.69
N LYS A 59 13.22 -7.67 3.00
CA LYS A 59 13.26 -6.24 3.34
C LYS A 59 12.71 -5.41 2.18
N CYS A 60 11.58 -4.74 2.40
CA CYS A 60 10.92 -3.93 1.37
C CYS A 60 10.11 -2.78 1.97
N LEU A 61 9.74 -1.83 1.11
CA LEU A 61 8.72 -0.83 1.37
C LEU A 61 7.43 -1.25 0.68
N ILE A 62 6.31 -1.17 1.39
CA ILE A 62 4.97 -1.41 0.83
C ILE A 62 4.15 -0.15 1.03
N ILE A 63 3.65 0.43 -0.06
CA ILE A 63 2.78 1.59 -0.06
C ILE A 63 1.38 1.13 -0.44
N CYS A 64 0.43 1.42 0.44
CA CYS A 64 -0.97 1.17 0.21
C CYS A 64 -1.76 2.46 0.19
N ASP A 65 -1.93 3.03 -0.99
CA ASP A 65 -2.79 4.18 -1.22
C ASP A 65 -4.29 3.81 -1.23
N ASP A 66 -5.07 4.49 -0.40
CA ASP A 66 -6.51 4.23 -0.18
C ASP A 66 -6.81 2.77 0.22
N PHE A 67 -6.10 2.28 1.25
CA PHE A 67 -6.18 0.88 1.69
C PHE A 67 -7.57 0.46 2.22
N TYR A 68 -8.46 1.41 2.55
CA TYR A 68 -9.82 1.13 3.00
C TYR A 68 -10.69 0.47 1.92
N THR A 69 -10.25 0.49 0.66
CA THR A 69 -10.90 -0.18 -0.47
C THR A 69 -10.77 -1.71 -0.43
N LEU A 70 -9.93 -2.25 0.46
CA LEU A 70 -9.74 -3.67 0.66
C LEU A 70 -11.00 -4.35 1.23
N ALA A 71 -11.45 -5.43 0.58
CA ALA A 71 -12.60 -6.19 1.03
C ALA A 71 -12.36 -6.81 2.43
N ASN A 72 -11.20 -7.44 2.63
CA ASN A 72 -10.83 -8.06 3.91
C ASN A 72 -9.67 -7.32 4.59
N LEU A 73 -9.94 -6.09 5.04
CA LEU A 73 -8.95 -5.25 5.70
C LEU A 73 -8.29 -5.92 6.92
N LYS A 74 -9.08 -6.58 7.77
CA LYS A 74 -8.56 -7.24 8.98
C LYS A 74 -7.59 -8.38 8.63
N GLY A 75 -7.92 -9.19 7.62
CA GLY A 75 -7.06 -10.25 7.11
C GLY A 75 -5.75 -9.70 6.58
N PHE A 76 -5.83 -8.68 5.71
CA PHE A 76 -4.67 -7.98 5.15
C PHE A 76 -3.71 -7.50 6.24
N ILE A 77 -4.23 -6.73 7.18
CA ILE A 77 -3.45 -6.16 8.28
C ILE A 77 -2.78 -7.26 9.11
N THR A 78 -3.48 -8.35 9.39
CA THR A 78 -2.93 -9.47 10.17
C THR A 78 -1.74 -10.11 9.45
N VAL A 79 -1.85 -10.34 8.13
CA VAL A 79 -0.74 -10.86 7.32
C VAL A 79 0.44 -9.88 7.34
N MET A 80 0.18 -8.60 7.10
CA MET A 80 1.20 -7.56 7.01
C MET A 80 1.95 -7.32 8.33
N VAL A 81 1.25 -7.33 9.47
CA VAL A 81 1.87 -7.24 10.81
C VAL A 81 2.77 -8.45 11.08
N ASN A 82 2.30 -9.65 10.77
CA ASN A 82 3.07 -10.87 10.97
C ASN A 82 4.34 -10.90 10.09
N MET A 83 4.21 -10.47 8.83
CA MET A 83 5.34 -10.43 7.90
C MET A 83 6.33 -9.32 8.25
N SER A 84 5.86 -8.13 8.59
CA SER A 84 6.73 -6.99 8.88
C SER A 84 7.66 -7.20 10.07
N ARG A 85 7.20 -7.95 11.10
CA ARG A 85 8.04 -8.31 12.24
C ARG A 85 9.15 -9.30 11.89
N LYS A 86 8.96 -10.13 10.87
CA LYS A 86 9.90 -11.20 10.50
C LYS A 86 10.90 -10.76 9.42
N ASN A 87 10.49 -9.85 8.53
CA ASN A 87 11.18 -9.58 7.28
C ASN A 87 11.65 -8.12 7.10
N ASP A 88 11.69 -7.32 8.19
CA ASP A 88 12.08 -5.89 8.15
C ASP A 88 11.29 -5.09 7.09
N ILE A 89 9.97 -5.29 7.05
CA ILE A 89 9.10 -4.62 6.08
C ILE A 89 8.63 -3.30 6.66
N THR A 90 8.76 -2.24 5.86
CA THR A 90 8.13 -0.94 6.13
C THR A 90 6.84 -0.83 5.33
N ILE A 91 5.76 -0.42 5.99
CA ILE A 91 4.42 -0.35 5.38
C ILE A 91 3.86 1.04 5.64
N ILE A 92 3.40 1.70 4.58
CA ILE A 92 2.66 2.96 4.66
C ILE A 92 1.26 2.73 4.12
N LEU A 93 0.26 3.03 4.94
CA LEU A 93 -1.15 2.84 4.63
C LEU A 93 -1.81 4.21 4.57
N THR A 94 -2.38 4.61 3.42
CA THR A 94 -3.08 5.89 3.28
C THR A 94 -4.59 5.74 3.34
N ALA A 95 -5.26 6.63 4.07
CA ALA A 95 -6.72 6.70 4.11
C ALA A 95 -7.21 8.13 4.28
N GLN A 96 -8.45 8.39 3.88
CA GLN A 96 -9.03 9.73 3.99
C GLN A 96 -9.45 10.08 5.43
N TYR A 97 -10.02 9.11 6.15
CA TYR A 97 -10.55 9.35 7.50
C TYR A 97 -10.08 8.30 8.50
N TYR A 98 -9.61 8.78 9.65
CA TYR A 98 -9.20 7.96 10.79
C TYR A 98 -10.32 7.05 11.32
N THR A 99 -11.58 7.50 11.21
CA THR A 99 -12.77 6.75 11.64
C THR A 99 -13.02 5.49 10.82
N MET A 100 -12.49 5.42 9.60
CA MET A 100 -12.61 4.23 8.74
C MET A 100 -11.70 3.09 9.19
N ILE A 101 -10.78 3.36 10.13
CA ILE A 101 -9.80 2.39 10.61
C ILE A 101 -10.27 1.83 11.96
N PRO A 102 -10.52 0.51 12.07
CA PRO A 102 -10.88 -0.10 13.35
C PRO A 102 -9.84 0.18 14.43
N PRO A 103 -10.23 0.46 15.70
CA PRO A 103 -9.29 0.77 16.78
C PRO A 103 -8.18 -0.26 16.96
N ALA A 104 -8.50 -1.55 16.79
CA ALA A 104 -7.52 -2.64 16.89
C ALA A 104 -6.43 -2.57 15.81
N ILE A 105 -6.78 -2.09 14.61
CA ILE A 105 -5.84 -1.87 13.51
C ILE A 105 -4.98 -0.64 13.79
N ARG A 106 -5.54 0.43 14.35
CA ARG A 106 -4.76 1.64 14.68
C ARG A 106 -3.61 1.38 15.65
N LYS A 107 -3.83 0.50 16.64
CA LYS A 107 -2.82 0.13 17.63
C LYS A 107 -1.61 -0.64 17.08
N ILE A 108 -1.65 -1.09 15.82
CA ILE A 108 -0.48 -1.74 15.20
C ILE A 108 0.52 -0.73 14.65
N SER A 109 0.09 0.51 14.43
CA SER A 109 0.93 1.54 13.85
C SER A 109 2.00 1.95 14.85
N GLN A 110 3.20 2.22 14.36
CA GLN A 110 4.21 2.90 15.16
C GLN A 110 3.99 4.40 15.13
N TYR A 111 3.49 4.92 14.00
CA TYR A 111 3.21 6.34 13.80
C TYR A 111 1.91 6.57 13.05
N GLU A 112 1.22 7.63 13.40
CA GLU A 112 0.24 8.28 12.55
C GLU A 112 0.91 9.47 11.85
N VAL A 113 0.62 9.67 10.58
CA VAL A 113 1.15 10.78 9.78
C VAL A 113 -0.02 11.62 9.32
N GLN A 114 -0.03 12.89 9.70
CA GLN A 114 -1.03 13.86 9.23
C GLN A 114 -0.39 14.78 8.21
N CYS A 115 -0.93 14.79 6.98
CA CYS A 115 -0.36 15.56 5.87
C CYS A 115 -1.21 16.80 5.56
N GLN A 116 -0.54 17.90 5.23
CA GLN A 116 -1.14 19.10 4.66
C GLN A 116 -0.25 19.63 3.53
N TYR A 117 -0.79 19.75 2.32
CA TYR A 117 -0.07 20.31 1.18
C TYR A 117 -0.53 21.74 0.91
N ASP A 118 0.39 22.70 1.00
CA ASP A 118 0.17 24.08 0.58
C ASP A 118 0.57 24.27 -0.89
N LYS A 119 -0.45 24.42 -1.74
CA LYS A 119 -0.31 24.59 -3.18
C LYS A 119 0.35 25.92 -3.57
N ASN A 120 0.21 26.96 -2.75
CA ASN A 120 0.71 28.30 -3.09
C ASN A 120 2.23 28.37 -2.95
N SER A 121 2.78 27.64 -1.98
CA SER A 121 4.21 27.63 -1.68
C SER A 121 4.93 26.35 -2.12
N ASP A 122 4.20 25.37 -2.68
CA ASP A 122 4.69 24.01 -2.98
C ASP A 122 5.40 23.37 -1.77
N ILE A 123 4.71 23.40 -0.62
CA ILE A 123 5.22 22.84 0.63
C ILE A 123 4.31 21.71 1.10
N LEU A 124 4.89 20.53 1.30
CA LEU A 124 4.25 19.46 2.05
C LEU A 124 4.63 19.61 3.52
N LEU A 125 3.64 19.87 4.36
CA LEU A 125 3.74 19.80 5.82
C LEU A 125 3.27 18.43 6.28
N PHE A 126 3.97 17.82 7.22
CA PHE A 126 3.48 16.59 7.86
C PHE A 126 3.91 16.48 9.32
N GLY A 127 3.02 15.98 10.15
CA GLY A 127 3.30 15.64 11.55
C GLY A 127 3.42 14.13 11.71
N LEU A 128 4.50 13.67 12.32
CA LEU A 128 4.63 12.28 12.80
C LEU A 128 4.14 12.23 14.25
N ILE A 129 3.07 11.48 14.50
CA ILE A 129 2.44 11.33 15.80
C ILE A 129 2.72 9.92 16.29
N ASP A 130 3.41 9.79 17.42
CA ASP A 130 3.68 8.49 18.03
C ASP A 130 2.51 7.99 18.90
N LEU A 131 2.70 6.83 19.53
CA LEU A 131 1.69 6.22 20.40
C LEU A 131 1.41 7.00 21.69
N ASP A 132 2.35 7.83 22.13
CA ASP A 132 2.24 8.69 23.30
C ASP A 132 1.63 10.06 22.96
N GLY A 133 1.35 10.30 21.67
CA GLY A 133 0.79 11.54 21.16
C GLY A 133 1.83 12.65 20.98
N VAL A 134 3.13 12.34 21.05
CA VAL A 134 4.19 13.29 20.74
C VAL A 134 4.20 13.54 19.24
N ILE A 135 4.25 14.81 18.85
CA ILE A 135 4.17 15.25 17.46
C ILE A 135 5.53 15.82 17.03
N ASP A 136 6.12 15.22 16.00
CA ASP A 136 7.29 15.76 15.30
C ASP A 136 6.87 16.42 13.97
N PHE A 137 7.02 17.74 13.90
CA PHE A 137 6.60 18.54 12.76
C PHE A 137 7.70 18.63 11.71
N ASN A 138 7.37 18.23 10.49
CA ASN A 138 8.28 18.17 9.37
C ASN A 138 7.71 18.89 8.15
N TYR A 139 8.59 19.29 7.23
CA TYR A 139 8.18 19.88 5.96
C TYR A 139 9.14 19.53 4.81
N VAL A 140 8.61 19.53 3.58
CA VAL A 140 9.37 19.43 2.34
C VAL A 140 8.97 20.58 1.43
N LYS A 141 9.94 21.41 1.03
CA LYS A 141 9.76 22.44 0.01
C LYS A 141 9.91 21.84 -1.38
N ASP A 142 9.31 22.49 -2.39
CA ASP A 142 9.32 22.04 -3.78
C ASP A 142 8.76 20.61 -3.93
N ALA A 143 7.77 20.26 -3.10
CA ALA A 143 7.34 18.89 -2.91
C ALA A 143 6.80 18.26 -4.21
N VAL A 144 5.91 18.95 -4.92
CA VAL A 144 5.39 18.50 -6.22
C VAL A 144 6.50 18.51 -7.25
N LYS A 145 7.34 19.54 -7.28
CA LYS A 145 8.47 19.59 -8.24
C LYS A 145 9.41 18.38 -8.08
N LEU A 146 9.67 17.93 -6.86
CA LEU A 146 10.47 16.73 -6.58
C LEU A 146 9.78 15.44 -7.02
N ALA A 147 8.45 15.37 -6.89
CA ALA A 147 7.69 14.14 -7.15
C ALA A 147 7.07 14.05 -8.56
N LYS A 148 7.07 15.13 -9.33
CA LYS A 148 6.34 15.27 -10.60
C LYS A 148 6.65 14.16 -11.61
N ASP A 149 7.90 13.77 -11.72
CA ASP A 149 8.35 12.76 -12.70
C ASP A 149 8.26 11.33 -12.15
N ILE A 150 7.78 11.18 -10.90
CA ILE A 150 7.80 9.93 -10.16
C ILE A 150 6.43 9.27 -10.13
N TYR A 151 5.34 10.03 -10.15
CA TYR A 151 4.00 9.42 -10.11
C TYR A 151 3.00 10.23 -10.91
N ASN A 152 2.03 9.54 -11.51
CA ASN A 152 0.95 10.15 -12.27
C ASN A 152 -0.38 9.98 -11.54
N THR A 153 -0.95 11.07 -11.03
CA THR A 153 -2.27 11.05 -10.36
C THR A 153 -3.44 10.83 -11.31
N ASN A 154 -3.22 10.96 -12.62
CA ASN A 154 -4.26 10.89 -13.66
C ASN A 154 -4.18 9.59 -14.47
N GLU A 155 -3.52 8.57 -13.93
CA GLU A 155 -3.42 7.28 -14.60
C GLU A 155 -4.79 6.62 -14.73
N ILE A 156 -5.13 6.19 -15.95
CA ILE A 156 -6.36 5.45 -16.23
C ILE A 156 -6.07 3.97 -16.03
N VAL A 157 -6.52 3.42 -14.90
CA VAL A 157 -6.47 1.98 -14.64
C VAL A 157 -7.75 1.34 -15.18
N SER A 158 -7.61 0.44 -16.15
CA SER A 158 -8.75 -0.33 -16.67
C SER A 158 -9.37 -1.19 -15.57
N ILE A 159 -10.70 -1.27 -15.52
CA ILE A 159 -11.41 -2.18 -14.60
C ILE A 159 -11.05 -3.63 -14.99
N PRO A 160 -10.38 -4.39 -14.11
CA PRO A 160 -9.89 -5.73 -14.47
C PRO A 160 -11.06 -6.72 -14.52
N THR A 161 -11.05 -7.64 -15.49
CA THR A 161 -12.00 -8.76 -15.51
C THR A 161 -11.61 -9.81 -14.48
N LEU A 162 -12.53 -10.71 -14.12
CA LEU A 162 -12.23 -11.86 -13.25
C LEU A 162 -11.08 -12.72 -13.81
N LYS A 163 -10.95 -12.83 -15.13
CA LYS A 163 -9.87 -13.59 -15.77
C LYS A 163 -8.53 -12.87 -15.65
N ASP A 164 -8.50 -11.54 -15.74
CA ASP A 164 -7.29 -10.75 -15.54
C ASP A 164 -6.83 -10.85 -14.08
N ILE A 165 -7.79 -10.75 -13.15
CA ILE A 165 -7.53 -10.98 -11.72
C ILE A 165 -6.96 -12.37 -11.48
N ALA A 166 -7.52 -13.41 -12.11
CA ALA A 166 -7.06 -14.79 -11.94
C ALA A 166 -5.62 -14.96 -12.43
N ARG A 167 -5.27 -14.36 -13.57
CA ARG A 167 -3.92 -14.42 -14.13
C ARG A 167 -2.90 -13.74 -13.24
N GLU A 168 -3.21 -12.55 -12.71
CA GLU A 168 -2.30 -11.86 -11.78
C GLU A 168 -2.15 -12.67 -10.48
N ILE A 169 -3.24 -13.25 -9.93
CA ILE A 169 -3.13 -14.14 -8.77
C ILE A 169 -2.19 -15.32 -9.08
N ILE A 170 -2.37 -16.01 -10.21
CA ILE A 170 -1.50 -17.13 -10.62
C ILE A 170 -0.04 -16.68 -10.71
N LYS A 171 0.23 -15.53 -11.34
CA LYS A 171 1.56 -14.97 -11.54
C LYS A 171 2.29 -14.67 -10.24
N TYR A 172 1.59 -14.26 -9.19
CA TYR A 172 2.17 -13.83 -7.92
C TYR A 172 1.99 -14.82 -6.76
N SER A 173 1.46 -16.02 -7.02
CA SER A 173 1.22 -17.06 -6.03
C SER A 173 1.97 -18.33 -6.42
N ASP A 174 2.72 -18.91 -5.48
CA ASP A 174 3.51 -20.13 -5.72
C ASP A 174 2.82 -21.41 -5.24
N SER A 175 1.69 -21.28 -4.57
CA SER A 175 0.97 -22.39 -3.96
C SER A 175 -0.54 -22.15 -3.95
N GLU A 176 -1.31 -23.23 -3.79
CA GLU A 176 -2.77 -23.12 -3.64
C GLU A 176 -3.18 -22.25 -2.44
N ARG A 177 -2.37 -22.28 -1.37
CA ARG A 177 -2.59 -21.45 -0.19
C ARG A 177 -2.42 -19.96 -0.50
N ASP A 178 -1.48 -19.60 -1.37
CA ASP A 178 -1.28 -18.21 -1.78
C ASP A 178 -2.48 -17.73 -2.63
N TYR A 179 -3.07 -18.62 -3.45
CA TYR A 179 -4.32 -18.30 -4.16
C TYR A 179 -5.44 -17.99 -3.18
N ASP A 180 -5.61 -18.82 -2.15
CA ASP A 180 -6.65 -18.63 -1.14
C ASP A 180 -6.52 -17.29 -0.40
N ILE A 181 -5.32 -16.96 0.06
CA ILE A 181 -5.04 -15.67 0.72
C ILE A 181 -5.37 -14.51 -0.21
N ASN A 182 -4.87 -14.53 -1.46
CA ASN A 182 -5.10 -13.46 -2.42
C ASN A 182 -6.59 -13.32 -2.80
N LEU A 183 -7.34 -14.42 -2.89
CA LEU A 183 -8.78 -14.40 -3.14
C LEU A 183 -9.60 -13.86 -1.97
N GLU A 184 -9.21 -14.16 -0.73
CA GLU A 184 -9.84 -13.58 0.46
C GLU A 184 -9.63 -12.06 0.53
N LEU A 185 -8.45 -11.58 0.14
CA LEU A 185 -8.16 -10.15 0.07
C LEU A 185 -8.96 -9.44 -1.03
N TYR A 186 -9.19 -10.14 -2.15
CA TYR A 186 -9.98 -9.64 -3.26
C TYR A 186 -11.46 -9.48 -2.92
N SER A 187 -12.06 -10.50 -2.31
CA SER A 187 -13.52 -10.57 -2.18
C SER A 187 -13.98 -11.28 -0.92
N ASN A 188 -14.92 -10.63 -0.23
CA ASN A 188 -15.65 -11.24 0.88
C ASN A 188 -16.74 -12.22 0.41
N SER A 189 -17.09 -12.24 -0.89
CA SER A 189 -18.13 -13.11 -1.43
C SER A 189 -17.60 -14.53 -1.69
N GLU A 190 -18.14 -15.52 -0.98
CA GLU A 190 -17.78 -16.93 -1.16
C GLU A 190 -18.08 -17.43 -2.58
N SER A 191 -19.23 -17.07 -3.15
CA SER A 191 -19.58 -17.45 -4.53
C SER A 191 -18.58 -16.88 -5.55
N LYS A 192 -18.17 -15.61 -5.41
CA LYS A 192 -17.13 -15.02 -6.27
C LYS A 192 -15.78 -15.72 -6.09
N ARG A 193 -15.37 -16.03 -4.85
CA ARG A 193 -14.13 -16.79 -4.59
C ARG A 193 -14.18 -18.17 -5.25
N ASN A 194 -15.29 -18.89 -5.16
CA ASN A 194 -15.46 -20.21 -5.77
C ASN A 194 -15.39 -20.14 -7.31
N THR A 195 -16.04 -19.14 -7.92
CA THR A 195 -15.92 -18.88 -9.37
C THR A 195 -14.48 -18.60 -9.77
N MET A 196 -13.77 -17.77 -9.01
CA MET A 196 -12.36 -17.47 -9.26
C MET A 196 -11.45 -18.69 -9.14
N LYS A 197 -11.65 -19.54 -8.13
CA LYS A 197 -10.93 -20.81 -8.00
C LYS A 197 -11.12 -21.70 -9.21
N LYS A 198 -12.34 -21.75 -9.77
CA LYS A 198 -12.62 -22.50 -10.99
C LYS A 198 -11.85 -21.94 -12.18
N ILE A 199 -11.87 -20.61 -12.38
CA ILE A 199 -11.12 -19.94 -13.46
C ILE A 199 -9.61 -20.19 -13.32
N ILE A 200 -9.06 -20.12 -12.10
CA ILE A 200 -7.64 -20.38 -11.86
C ILE A 200 -7.27 -21.81 -12.29
N ARG A 201 -8.06 -22.81 -11.89
CA ARG A 201 -7.85 -24.20 -12.29
C ARG A 201 -7.92 -24.39 -13.81
N GLU A 202 -8.86 -23.73 -14.47
CA GLU A 202 -9.00 -23.77 -15.94
C GLU A 202 -7.80 -23.12 -16.66
N LEU A 203 -7.17 -22.11 -16.07
CA LEU A 203 -6.01 -21.41 -16.63
C LEU A 203 -4.67 -22.15 -16.44
N GLN A 204 -4.63 -23.15 -15.57
CA GLN A 204 -3.42 -23.93 -15.25
C GLN A 204 -3.30 -25.24 -16.05
N ILE A 205 -4.35 -25.61 -16.79
CA ILE A 205 -4.39 -26.75 -17.71
C ILE A 205 -3.94 -26.28 -19.10
#